data_AF-A0A653P7V5-F1
#
_entry.id   AF-A0A653P7V5-F1
#
_cell.length_a   1.000
_cell.length_b   1.000
_cell.length_c   1.000
_cell.angle_alpha   90.00
_cell.angle_beta   90.00
_cell.angle_gamma   90.00
#
_symmetry.space_group_name_H-M   'P 1'
#
loop_
_entity.id
_entity.type
_entity.pdbx_description
1 polymer ?
#
loop_
_entity_poly.entity_id
_entity_poly.type
_entity_poly.pdbx_seq_one_letter_code
_entity_poly.pdbx_strand_id
1 'polypeptide(L)'
;MESTELSLRQIAQMASDNNGGAKGRELDRIAKSKGLTLSYTTVNKIIAGTYTSRPGIKTVEALATLAGVPAAEAYKAAGIEAPQASLAEQLPPDADTLTPDQRRVVIDLTRVFIKQNRLVHELRQEVVGNADHPAPMNRAGESPAKRHLKPVEVEDGTVPLPDNWQDMAAYKGPTSHRDRERQWSERGEESQEAENGNE
;
A
#
# COMPACT_ATOMS: atom_id res chain seq x y z
N MET A 1 35.49 -0.45 15.36
CA MET A 1 34.52 -0.32 16.47
C MET A 1 33.23 -0.87 15.92
N GLU A 2 32.76 -2.03 16.39
CA GLU A 2 31.44 -2.53 16.02
C GLU A 2 30.42 -1.53 16.54
N SER A 3 29.79 -0.77 15.65
CA SER A 3 28.65 0.07 16.03
C SER A 3 27.52 -0.89 16.38
N THR A 4 27.30 -1.12 17.68
CA THR A 4 26.12 -1.87 18.16
C THR A 4 24.89 -1.18 17.60
N GLU A 5 24.31 -1.75 16.53
CA GLU A 5 23.18 -1.12 15.86
C GLU A 5 22.00 -1.06 16.83
N LEU A 6 21.59 0.17 17.18
CA LEU A 6 20.47 0.37 18.08
C LEU A 6 19.19 -0.14 17.41
N SER A 7 18.48 -1.04 18.09
CA SER A 7 17.15 -1.44 17.68
C SER A 7 16.14 -0.32 17.95
N LEU A 8 15.05 -0.30 17.19
CA LEU A 8 13.96 0.66 17.41
C LEU A 8 13.38 0.58 18.83
N ARG A 9 13.39 -0.63 19.41
CA ARG A 9 13.00 -0.87 20.80
C ARG A 9 13.91 -0.15 21.80
N GLN A 10 15.23 -0.23 21.59
CA GLN A 10 16.21 0.46 22.44
C GLN A 10 16.06 1.98 22.33
N ILE A 11 15.84 2.51 21.12
CA ILE A 11 15.60 3.94 20.92
C ILE A 11 14.32 4.39 21.64
N ALA A 12 13.24 3.60 21.57
CA ALA A 12 12.00 3.91 22.29
C ALA A 12 12.17 3.84 23.81
N GLN A 13 12.99 2.92 24.32
CA GLN A 13 13.33 2.85 25.73
C GLN A 13 14.15 4.07 26.18
N MET A 14 15.18 4.44 25.41
CA MET A 14 15.97 5.65 25.64
C MET A 14 15.12 6.93 25.62
N ALA A 15 14.14 7.01 24.72
CA ALA A 15 13.20 8.13 24.70
C ALA A 15 12.40 8.23 26.01
N SER A 16 11.97 7.10 26.59
CA SER A 16 11.34 7.09 27.92
C SER A 16 12.34 7.56 28.99
N ASP A 17 13.53 6.97 29.01
CA ASP A 17 14.52 7.20 30.08
C ASP A 17 15.01 8.66 30.09
N ASN A 18 15.30 9.24 28.93
CA ASN A 18 15.74 10.63 28.79
C ASN A 18 14.66 11.67 29.14
N ASN A 19 13.40 11.26 29.19
CA ASN A 19 12.27 12.12 29.56
C ASN A 19 11.70 11.70 30.93
N GLY A 20 12.55 11.25 31.85
CA GLY A 20 12.20 10.97 33.24
C GLY A 20 11.50 9.63 33.47
N GLY A 21 11.67 8.67 32.56
CA GLY A 21 10.96 7.39 32.58
C GLY A 21 9.51 7.49 32.13
N ALA A 22 9.13 8.59 31.47
CA ALA A 22 7.78 8.83 30.97
C ALA A 22 7.38 7.75 29.96
N LYS A 23 6.22 7.12 30.18
CA LYS A 23 5.69 6.05 29.33
C LYS A 23 4.29 6.37 28.81
N GLY A 24 3.94 5.77 27.68
CA GLY A 24 2.61 5.89 27.09
C GLY A 24 2.17 7.33 26.92
N ARG A 25 1.07 7.70 27.59
CA ARG A 25 0.39 9.00 27.41
C ARG A 25 1.23 10.18 27.88
N GLU A 26 2.11 9.97 28.84
CA GLU A 26 2.99 11.04 29.33
C GLU A 26 4.03 11.40 28.28
N LEU A 27 4.69 10.40 27.69
CA LEU A 27 5.65 10.61 26.61
C LEU A 27 4.99 11.23 25.37
N ASP A 28 3.75 10.85 25.05
CA ASP A 28 2.94 11.49 24.00
C ASP A 28 2.70 12.99 24.30
N ARG A 29 2.37 13.36 25.54
CA ARG A 29 2.23 14.79 25.91
C ARG A 29 3.55 15.56 25.77
N ILE A 30 4.67 14.95 26.17
CA ILE A 30 6.01 15.55 26.01
C ILE A 30 6.37 15.70 24.53
N ALA A 31 6.01 14.73 23.69
CA ALA A 31 6.19 14.84 22.25
C ALA A 31 5.36 16.01 21.69
N LYS A 32 4.09 16.09 22.06
CA LYS A 32 3.17 17.16 21.62
C LYS A 32 3.61 18.54 22.07
N SER A 33 4.13 18.70 23.28
CA SER A 33 4.65 20.00 23.74
C SER A 33 5.88 20.45 22.96
N LYS A 34 6.63 19.51 22.36
CA LYS A 34 7.73 19.77 21.42
C LYS A 34 7.29 19.87 19.95
N GLY A 35 5.98 19.86 19.67
CA GLY A 35 5.44 19.91 18.30
C GLY A 35 5.59 18.61 17.50
N LEU A 36 5.92 17.50 18.16
CA LEU A 36 6.14 16.19 17.53
C LEU A 36 4.85 15.36 17.51
N THR A 37 4.70 14.51 16.50
CA THR A 37 3.57 13.59 16.38
C THR A 37 3.97 12.19 16.84
N LEU A 38 3.47 11.76 17.99
CA LEU A 38 3.79 10.46 18.56
C LEU A 38 2.52 9.78 19.11
N SER A 39 2.23 8.56 18.68
CA SER A 39 1.11 7.78 19.22
C SER A 39 1.57 6.96 20.43
N TYR A 40 0.97 7.20 21.60
CA TYR A 40 1.31 6.44 22.81
C TYR A 40 1.14 4.93 22.65
N THR A 41 0.14 4.49 21.88
CA THR A 41 -0.14 3.07 21.65
C THR A 41 0.97 2.43 20.84
N THR A 42 1.46 3.12 19.82
CA THR A 42 2.57 2.68 18.98
C THR A 42 3.85 2.57 19.79
N VAL A 43 4.19 3.59 20.59
CA VAL A 43 5.37 3.55 21.46
C VAL A 43 5.33 2.37 22.42
N ASN A 44 4.19 2.16 23.10
CA ASN A 44 4.06 1.05 24.05
C ASN A 44 4.26 -0.31 23.37
N LYS A 45 3.71 -0.51 22.17
CA LYS A 45 3.93 -1.74 21.39
C LYS A 45 5.39 -1.90 20.98
N ILE A 46 6.08 -0.82 20.61
CA ILE A 46 7.51 -0.85 20.25
C ILE A 46 8.35 -1.25 21.48
N ILE A 47 8.13 -0.61 22.64
CA ILE A 47 8.84 -0.92 23.89
C ILE A 47 8.59 -2.38 24.31
N ALA A 48 7.36 -2.85 24.18
CA ALA A 48 6.97 -4.23 24.47
C ALA A 48 7.51 -5.24 23.44
N GLY A 49 8.01 -4.79 22.28
CA GLY A 49 8.43 -5.66 21.18
C GLY A 49 7.27 -6.33 20.44
N THR A 50 6.03 -5.87 20.63
CA THR A 50 4.82 -6.41 20.00
C THR A 50 4.37 -5.63 18.77
N TYR A 51 5.13 -4.59 18.39
CA TYR A 51 4.85 -3.80 17.20
C TYR A 51 5.39 -4.50 15.95
N THR A 52 4.49 -5.02 15.11
CA THR A 52 4.84 -5.78 13.89
C THR A 52 4.75 -4.93 12.61
N SER A 53 4.12 -3.76 12.68
CA SER A 53 3.97 -2.85 11.53
C SER A 53 5.20 -1.95 11.37
N ARG A 54 5.32 -1.31 10.21
CA ARG A 54 6.36 -0.29 9.96
C ARG A 54 5.91 1.06 10.52
N PRO A 55 6.69 1.72 11.40
CA PRO A 55 6.32 3.02 11.93
C PRO A 55 6.41 4.09 10.84
N GLY A 56 5.59 5.14 10.95
CA GLY A 56 5.68 6.30 10.06
C GLY A 56 6.93 7.14 10.32
N ILE A 57 7.37 7.89 9.30
CA ILE A 57 8.56 8.76 9.36
C ILE A 57 8.49 9.72 10.54
N LYS A 58 7.36 10.43 10.72
CA LYS A 58 7.14 11.37 11.83
C LYS A 58 7.28 10.71 13.21
N THR A 59 6.85 9.46 13.34
CA THR A 59 6.96 8.68 14.58
C THR A 59 8.43 8.38 14.89
N VAL A 60 9.20 7.99 13.87
CA VAL A 60 10.63 7.68 14.02
C VAL A 60 11.43 8.94 14.36
N GLU A 61 11.15 10.06 13.72
CA GLU A 61 11.74 11.36 14.04
C GLU A 61 11.43 11.81 15.47
N ALA A 62 10.17 11.64 15.89
CA ALA A 62 9.77 11.95 17.26
C ALA A 62 10.54 11.10 18.28
N LEU A 63 10.68 9.78 18.03
CA LEU A 63 11.47 8.89 18.88
C LEU A 63 12.95 9.27 18.90
N ALA A 64 13.55 9.59 17.76
CA ALA A 64 14.94 10.04 17.65
C ALA A 64 15.17 11.31 18.49
N THR A 65 14.28 12.29 18.33
CA THR A 65 14.35 13.57 19.05
C THR A 65 14.21 13.38 20.56
N LEU A 66 13.27 12.53 21.00
CA LEU A 66 13.07 12.26 22.43
C LEU A 66 14.22 11.43 23.04
N ALA A 67 14.81 10.52 22.26
CA ALA A 67 15.95 9.71 22.65
C ALA A 67 17.30 10.44 22.55
N GLY A 68 17.35 11.62 21.92
CA GLY A 68 18.60 12.35 21.69
C GLY A 68 19.54 11.65 20.70
N VAL A 69 18.98 10.83 19.80
CA VAL A 69 19.73 10.04 18.81
C VAL A 69 19.59 10.70 17.43
N PRO A 70 20.63 10.66 16.56
CA PRO A 70 20.50 11.13 15.19
C PRO A 70 19.35 10.44 14.44
N ALA A 71 18.57 11.21 13.68
CA ALA A 71 17.43 10.67 12.92
C ALA A 71 17.84 9.53 11.98
N ALA A 72 19.03 9.62 11.37
CA ALA A 72 19.61 8.58 10.52
C ALA A 72 19.69 7.21 11.20
N GLU A 73 20.10 7.16 12.46
CA GLU A 73 20.18 5.91 13.22
C GLU A 73 18.79 5.37 13.54
N ALA A 74 17.84 6.24 13.85
CA ALA A 74 16.46 5.85 14.10
C ALA A 74 15.77 5.30 12.83
N TYR A 75 16.04 5.87 11.66
CA TYR A 75 15.55 5.34 10.39
C TYR A 75 16.16 3.97 10.10
N LYS A 76 17.47 3.81 10.29
CA LYS A 76 18.15 2.52 10.14
C LYS A 76 17.57 1.46 11.08
N ALA A 77 17.38 1.81 12.35
CA ALA A 77 16.77 0.96 13.37
C ALA A 77 15.33 0.54 13.04
N ALA A 78 14.60 1.40 12.33
CA ALA A 78 13.22 1.17 11.89
C ALA A 78 13.13 0.49 10.51
N GLY A 79 14.26 0.19 9.85
CA GLY A 79 14.28 -0.33 8.48
C GLY A 79 13.67 0.65 7.46
N ILE A 80 13.79 1.94 7.72
CA ILE A 80 13.29 3.01 6.85
C ILE A 80 14.47 3.67 6.15
N GLU A 81 14.35 3.89 4.84
CA GLU A 81 15.28 4.79 4.15
C GLU A 81 15.09 6.20 4.69
N ALA A 82 16.18 6.83 5.11
CA ALA A 82 16.13 8.21 5.56
C ALA A 82 15.52 9.09 4.46
N PRO A 83 14.65 10.05 4.79
CA PRO A 83 14.17 11.02 3.82
C PRO A 83 15.39 11.70 3.23
N GLN A 84 15.55 11.57 1.91
CA GLN A 84 16.65 12.21 1.22
C GLN A 84 16.48 13.73 1.30
N ALA A 85 17.59 14.45 1.09
CA ALA A 85 17.55 15.89 0.84
C ALA A 85 16.49 16.21 -0.23
N SER A 86 15.95 17.43 -0.24
CA SER A 86 14.95 17.78 -1.25
C SER A 86 15.54 17.52 -2.66
N LEU A 87 14.71 17.12 -3.62
CA LEU A 87 15.23 16.83 -4.97
C LEU A 87 16.01 18.04 -5.52
N ALA A 88 15.56 19.26 -5.20
CA ALA A 88 16.25 20.50 -5.56
C ALA A 88 17.68 20.60 -5.01
N GLU A 89 17.91 20.19 -3.76
CA GLU A 89 19.25 20.17 -3.14
C GLU A 89 20.19 19.11 -3.73
N GLN A 90 19.62 18.09 -4.39
CA GLN A 90 20.37 17.01 -5.03
C GLN A 90 20.69 17.30 -6.51
N LEU A 91 20.08 18.32 -7.10
CA LEU A 91 20.35 18.67 -8.48
C LEU A 91 21.76 19.27 -8.61
N PRO A 92 22.51 18.93 -9.68
CA PRO A 92 23.78 19.59 -9.95
C PRO A 92 23.55 21.09 -10.17
N PRO A 93 24.55 21.95 -9.87
CA PRO A 93 24.41 23.40 -10.02
C PRO A 93 24.04 23.80 -11.46
N ASP A 94 24.47 23.02 -12.45
CA ASP A 94 24.20 23.26 -13.86
C ASP A 94 22.77 22.86 -14.29
N ALA A 95 21.96 22.25 -13.41
CA ALA A 95 20.55 21.97 -13.71
C ALA A 95 19.76 23.24 -14.06
N ASP A 96 20.19 24.39 -13.53
CA ASP A 96 19.62 25.69 -13.85
C ASP A 96 20.08 26.27 -15.21
N THR A 97 20.98 25.59 -15.93
CA THR A 97 21.37 25.96 -17.30
C THR A 97 20.54 25.26 -18.37
N LEU A 98 19.67 24.31 -17.98
CA LEU A 98 18.79 23.59 -18.91
C LEU A 98 17.92 24.56 -19.72
N THR A 99 17.76 24.26 -21.01
CA THR A 99 16.88 25.01 -21.91
C THR A 99 15.41 24.83 -21.50
N PRO A 100 14.49 25.72 -21.92
CA PRO A 100 13.07 25.60 -21.59
C PRO A 100 12.46 24.23 -21.95
N ASP A 101 12.81 23.68 -23.11
CA ASP A 101 12.32 22.38 -23.55
C ASP A 101 12.88 21.23 -22.71
N GLN A 102 14.16 21.29 -22.34
CA GLN A 102 14.79 20.29 -21.46
C GLN A 102 14.17 20.32 -20.06
N ARG A 103 13.94 21.52 -19.49
CA ARG A 103 13.25 21.67 -18.21
C ARG A 103 11.85 21.07 -18.25
N ARG A 104 11.11 21.31 -19.33
CA ARG A 104 9.77 20.74 -19.51
C ARG A 104 9.80 19.22 -19.45
N VAL A 105 10.71 18.58 -20.17
CA VAL A 105 10.84 17.11 -20.17
C VAL A 105 11.14 16.57 -18.77
N VAL A 106 12.08 17.19 -18.05
CA VAL A 106 12.41 16.78 -16.67
C VAL A 106 11.19 16.89 -15.76
N ILE A 107 10.48 18.01 -15.80
CA ILE A 107 9.27 18.25 -15.00
C ILE A 107 8.19 17.22 -15.33
N ASP A 108 7.95 16.95 -16.61
CA ASP A 108 6.92 16.00 -17.04
C ASP A 108 7.27 14.57 -16.60
N LEU A 109 8.54 14.18 -16.68
CA LEU A 109 9.00 12.89 -16.15
C LEU A 109 8.79 12.79 -14.63
N THR A 110 9.15 13.84 -13.87
CA THR A 110 8.90 13.90 -12.43
C THR A 110 7.42 13.75 -12.11
N ARG A 111 6.53 14.41 -12.86
CA ARG A 111 5.07 14.28 -12.70
C ARG A 111 4.58 12.85 -12.91
N VAL A 112 5.10 12.15 -13.93
CA VAL A 112 4.76 10.74 -14.18
C VAL A 112 5.15 9.87 -12.99
N PHE A 113 6.37 10.02 -12.47
CA PHE A 113 6.81 9.24 -11.31
C PHE A 113 5.98 9.54 -10.05
N ILE A 114 5.63 10.80 -9.79
CA ILE A 114 4.75 11.15 -8.66
C ILE A 114 3.39 10.44 -8.78
N LYS A 115 2.81 10.44 -9.99
CA LYS A 115 1.53 9.76 -10.24
C LYS A 115 1.63 8.25 -10.03
N GLN A 116 2.68 7.62 -10.55
CA GLN A 116 2.93 6.19 -10.37
C GLN A 116 3.15 5.82 -8.90
N ASN A 117 3.93 6.61 -8.16
CA ASN A 117 4.18 6.36 -6.75
C ASN A 117 2.91 6.45 -5.92
N ARG A 118 2.03 7.43 -6.19
CA ARG A 118 0.72 7.53 -5.51
C ARG A 118 -0.13 6.28 -5.74
N LEU A 119 -0.24 5.83 -6.98
CA LEU A 119 -0.98 4.62 -7.32
C LEU A 119 -0.43 3.38 -6.58
N VAL A 120 0.90 3.20 -6.57
CA VAL A 120 1.52 2.09 -5.85
C VAL A 120 1.24 2.16 -4.34
N HIS A 121 1.27 3.36 -3.76
CA HIS A 121 0.94 3.56 -2.35
C HIS A 121 -0.53 3.22 -2.05
N GLU A 122 -1.46 3.66 -2.87
CA GLU A 122 -2.89 3.33 -2.75
C GLU A 122 -3.12 1.81 -2.80
N LEU A 123 -2.56 1.14 -3.82
CA LEU A 123 -2.66 -0.32 -3.96
C LEU A 123 -2.05 -1.08 -2.78
N ARG A 124 -0.90 -0.62 -2.25
CA ARG A 124 -0.30 -1.21 -1.06
C ARG A 124 -1.18 -1.05 0.19
N GLN A 125 -1.89 0.06 0.33
CA GLN A 125 -2.82 0.26 1.44
C GLN A 125 -4.06 -0.62 1.32
N GLU A 126 -4.60 -0.81 0.11
CA GLU A 126 -5.73 -1.70 -0.13
C GLU A 126 -5.41 -3.16 0.20
N VAL A 127 -4.22 -3.65 -0.15
CA VAL A 127 -3.78 -5.02 0.16
C VAL A 127 -3.63 -5.25 1.67
N VAL A 128 -3.17 -4.25 2.42
CA VAL A 128 -3.03 -4.35 3.89
C VAL A 128 -4.39 -4.22 4.61
N GLY A 129 -5.31 -3.39 4.09
CA GLY A 129 -6.64 -3.19 4.67
C GLY A 129 -7.54 -4.44 4.61
N ASN A 130 -7.25 -5.38 3.72
CA ASN A 130 -8.00 -6.63 3.61
C ASN A 130 -7.62 -7.69 4.67
N ALA A 131 -6.57 -7.44 5.48
CA ALA A 131 -6.21 -8.29 6.60
C ALA A 131 -7.05 -8.01 7.86
N ASP A 132 -7.50 -6.76 8.05
CA ASP A 132 -8.33 -6.36 9.20
C ASP A 132 -9.83 -6.64 8.99
N HIS A 133 -10.22 -6.88 7.75
CA HIS A 133 -11.56 -7.37 7.39
C HIS A 133 -11.40 -8.60 6.49
N PRO A 134 -11.17 -9.80 7.05
CA PRO A 134 -11.28 -11.01 6.25
C PRO A 134 -12.67 -10.99 5.61
N ALA A 135 -12.72 -11.04 4.28
CA ALA A 135 -13.97 -11.32 3.58
C ALA A 135 -14.58 -12.53 4.30
N PRO A 136 -15.84 -12.46 4.77
CA PRO A 136 -16.43 -13.58 5.50
C PRO A 136 -16.32 -14.80 4.59
N MET A 137 -15.46 -15.75 4.96
CA MET A 137 -15.39 -17.03 4.28
C MET A 137 -16.73 -17.68 4.55
N ASN A 138 -17.55 -17.81 3.52
CA ASN A 138 -18.67 -18.73 3.56
C ASN A 138 -18.08 -20.12 3.86
N ARG A 139 -18.79 -20.94 4.63
CA ARG A 139 -18.33 -22.30 4.94
C ARG A 139 -18.08 -23.04 3.62
N ALA A 140 -17.09 -23.93 3.57
CA ALA A 140 -16.83 -24.74 2.38
C ALA A 140 -18.13 -25.48 1.97
N GLY A 141 -18.72 -25.08 0.85
CA GLY A 141 -20.03 -25.55 0.36
C GLY A 141 -21.15 -24.50 0.32
N GLU A 142 -20.97 -23.30 0.87
CA GLU A 142 -21.98 -22.23 0.86
C GLU A 142 -21.73 -21.19 -0.24
N SER A 143 -22.67 -21.11 -1.18
CA SER A 143 -22.75 -20.05 -2.20
C SER A 143 -22.83 -18.67 -1.54
N PRO A 144 -22.18 -17.64 -2.12
CA PRO A 144 -22.18 -16.29 -1.54
C PRO A 144 -23.61 -15.78 -1.35
N ALA A 145 -23.84 -15.15 -0.19
CA ALA A 145 -25.13 -14.60 0.18
C ALA A 145 -25.64 -13.69 -0.95
N LYS A 146 -26.78 -14.09 -1.55
CA LYS A 146 -27.51 -13.25 -2.49
C LYS A 146 -27.85 -11.97 -1.74
N ARG A 147 -27.20 -10.85 -2.08
CA ARG A 147 -27.68 -9.53 -1.67
C ARG A 147 -29.15 -9.48 -2.08
N HIS A 148 -30.05 -9.39 -1.10
CA HIS A 148 -31.46 -9.13 -1.36
C HIS A 148 -31.58 -7.70 -1.89
N LEU A 149 -31.38 -7.56 -3.20
CA LEU A 149 -31.89 -6.43 -3.95
C LEU A 149 -33.41 -6.52 -3.82
N LYS A 150 -34.02 -5.53 -3.15
CA LYS A 150 -35.47 -5.43 -3.12
C LYS A 150 -35.96 -5.34 -4.56
N PRO A 151 -36.87 -6.21 -5.01
CA PRO A 151 -37.50 -6.03 -6.31
C PRO A 151 -38.18 -4.66 -6.29
N VAL A 152 -37.91 -3.84 -7.29
CA VAL A 152 -38.76 -2.68 -7.56
C VAL A 152 -40.09 -3.29 -8.03
N GLU A 153 -41.16 -3.07 -7.28
CA GLU A 153 -42.50 -3.44 -7.73
C GLU A 153 -42.84 -2.57 -8.94
N VAL A 154 -42.99 -3.21 -10.10
CA VAL A 154 -43.41 -2.56 -11.35
C VAL A 154 -44.67 -3.28 -11.81
N GLU A 155 -45.80 -2.60 -11.80
CA GLU A 155 -47.00 -3.05 -12.50
C GLU A 155 -46.66 -3.19 -13.98
N ASP A 156 -47.06 -4.32 -14.58
CA ASP A 156 -46.87 -4.64 -16.00
C ASP A 156 -45.43 -4.69 -16.52
N GLY A 157 -44.60 -5.57 -15.94
CA GLY A 157 -43.63 -6.44 -16.65
C GLY A 157 -42.59 -5.80 -17.59
N THR A 158 -42.51 -4.48 -17.66
CA THR A 158 -41.74 -3.73 -18.65
C THR A 158 -40.95 -2.69 -17.89
N VAL A 159 -39.79 -3.09 -17.39
CA VAL A 159 -38.82 -2.14 -16.86
C VAL A 159 -38.35 -1.30 -18.04
N PRO A 160 -38.61 0.03 -18.08
CA PRO A 160 -38.11 0.86 -19.16
C PRO A 160 -36.59 0.82 -19.08
N LEU A 161 -35.96 0.27 -20.12
CA LEU A 161 -34.53 0.25 -20.23
C LEU A 161 -34.04 1.71 -20.29
N PRO A 162 -32.96 2.07 -19.58
CA PRO A 162 -32.40 3.41 -19.67
C PRO A 162 -32.02 3.72 -21.11
N ASP A 163 -32.15 4.98 -21.56
CA ASP A 163 -32.03 5.37 -22.97
C ASP A 163 -30.71 4.92 -23.65
N ASN A 164 -29.67 4.66 -22.86
CA ASN A 164 -28.35 4.19 -23.30
C ASN A 164 -28.11 2.68 -23.11
N TRP A 165 -29.14 1.87 -22.86
CA TRP A 165 -28.98 0.44 -22.56
C TRP A 165 -28.28 -0.33 -23.69
N GLN A 166 -28.47 0.11 -24.95
CA GLN A 166 -27.82 -0.46 -26.13
C GLN A 166 -26.31 -0.21 -26.13
N ASP A 167 -25.88 0.96 -25.65
CA ASP A 167 -24.46 1.29 -25.50
C ASP A 167 -23.82 0.55 -24.33
N MET A 168 -24.59 0.26 -23.28
CA MET A 168 -24.13 -0.48 -22.10
C MET A 168 -24.07 -2.00 -22.33
N ALA A 169 -24.95 -2.56 -23.17
CA ALA A 169 -24.97 -3.98 -23.49
C ALA A 169 -23.91 -4.39 -24.54
N ALA A 170 -23.42 -3.44 -25.33
CA ALA A 170 -22.37 -3.68 -26.31
C ALA A 170 -20.99 -3.74 -25.63
N TYR A 171 -20.59 -4.92 -25.15
CA TYR A 171 -19.21 -5.18 -24.73
C TYR A 171 -18.24 -4.92 -25.90
N LYS A 172 -17.59 -3.76 -25.92
CA LYS A 172 -16.49 -3.40 -26.85
C LYS A 172 -15.13 -3.80 -26.25
N GLY A 173 -14.98 -5.06 -25.85
CA GLY A 173 -13.70 -5.59 -25.39
C GLY A 173 -12.77 -5.99 -26.53
N PRO A 174 -11.48 -6.24 -26.26
CA PRO A 174 -10.51 -6.71 -27.25
C PRO A 174 -10.99 -8.01 -27.93
N THR A 175 -10.97 -8.06 -29.26
CA THR A 175 -11.39 -9.24 -30.06
C THR A 175 -10.52 -10.47 -29.86
N SER A 176 -9.39 -10.33 -29.17
CA SER A 176 -8.43 -11.41 -28.89
C SER A 176 -9.05 -12.61 -28.18
N HIS A 177 -10.13 -12.43 -27.42
CA HIS A 177 -10.84 -13.55 -26.80
C HIS A 177 -11.59 -14.41 -27.82
N ARG A 178 -12.17 -13.80 -28.87
CA ARG A 178 -12.85 -14.53 -29.96
C ARG A 178 -11.87 -15.30 -30.84
N ASP A 179 -10.68 -14.73 -31.06
CA ASP A 179 -9.63 -15.40 -31.84
C ASP A 179 -9.08 -16.63 -31.10
N ARG A 180 -8.94 -16.53 -29.78
CA ARG A 180 -8.49 -17.64 -28.92
C ARG A 180 -9.52 -18.77 -28.85
N GLU A 181 -10.80 -18.44 -28.79
CA GLU A 181 -11.89 -19.42 -28.78
C GLU A 181 -11.97 -20.19 -30.11
N ARG A 182 -11.76 -19.50 -31.24
CA ARG A 182 -11.69 -20.13 -32.56
C ARG A 182 -10.51 -21.11 -32.69
N GLN A 183 -9.33 -20.72 -32.18
CA GLN A 183 -8.16 -21.60 -32.14
C GLN A 183 -8.36 -22.85 -31.27
N TRP A 184 -9.15 -22.76 -30.20
CA TRP A 184 -9.45 -23.89 -29.33
C TRP A 184 -10.48 -24.84 -29.95
N SER A 185 -11.51 -24.33 -30.62
CA SER A 185 -12.45 -25.16 -31.39
C SER A 185 -11.80 -25.87 -32.57
N GLU A 186 -10.84 -25.24 -33.24
CA GLU A 186 -10.10 -25.86 -34.36
C GLU A 186 -9.14 -26.97 -33.92
N ARG A 187 -8.69 -26.96 -32.65
CA ARG A 187 -7.73 -27.94 -32.16
C ARG A 187 -8.33 -29.34 -31.97
N GLY A 188 -9.66 -29.46 -31.88
CA GLY A 188 -10.35 -30.75 -31.74
C GLY A 188 -10.01 -31.48 -30.43
N GLU A 189 -10.96 -32.23 -29.89
CA GLU A 189 -10.69 -33.12 -28.76
C GLU A 189 -9.84 -34.29 -29.27
N GLU A 190 -8.52 -34.24 -29.05
CA GLU A 190 -7.65 -35.40 -29.28
C GLU A 190 -8.11 -36.52 -28.34
N SER A 191 -8.77 -37.53 -28.91
CA SER A 191 -9.12 -38.77 -28.23
C SER A 191 -7.85 -39.39 -27.63
N GLN A 192 -7.79 -39.47 -26.31
CA GLN A 192 -6.78 -40.26 -25.62
C GLN A 192 -7.12 -41.74 -25.83
N GLU A 193 -6.72 -42.30 -26.97
CA GLU A 193 -6.70 -43.74 -27.17
C GLU A 193 -5.64 -44.33 -26.24
N ALA A 194 -6.10 -45.10 -25.25
CA ALA A 194 -5.26 -45.87 -24.36
C ALA A 194 -4.65 -47.05 -25.13
N GLU A 195 -3.35 -46.98 -25.41
CA GLU A 195 -2.53 -48.13 -25.80
C GLU A 195 -2.51 -49.15 -24.65
N ASN A 196 -3.43 -50.12 -24.67
CA ASN A 196 -3.27 -51.36 -23.94
C ASN A 196 -2.45 -52.32 -24.81
N GLY A 197 -1.13 -52.35 -24.57
CA GLY A 197 -0.25 -53.40 -25.07
C GLY A 197 -0.60 -54.74 -24.40
N ASN A 198 -0.91 -55.75 -25.21
CA ASN A 198 -1.14 -57.12 -24.78
C ASN A 198 0.11 -57.95 -25.09
N GLU A 199 0.63 -58.64 -24.07
CA GLU A 199 1.55 -59.79 -24.18
C GLU A 199 0.84 -61.03 -24.76
#